data_AF-A0A940YVE5-F1
#
_entry.id   AF-A0A940YVE5-F1
#
_cell.length_a   1.000
_cell.length_b   1.000
_cell.length_c   1.000
_cell.angle_alpha   90.00
_cell.angle_beta   90.00
_cell.angle_gamma   90.00
#
_symmetry.space_group_name_H-M   'P 1'
#
loop_
_entity.id
_entity.type
_entity.pdbx_description
1 polymer ?
#
loop_
_entity_poly.entity_id
_entity_poly.type
_entity_poly.pdbx_seq_one_letter_code
_entity_poly.pdbx_strand_id
1 'polypeptide(L)'
;MKQYKQVIIHVGTDKTGSTSIQKALGTMREPLRRRGLAAYLPGDVHPMLGSAFCAEPESYVFNRNLGIADRAKIQARDKQYLVEVEDFIKSAQNCETLVASYEGFMHLPDEALEGLYKWARRYADSVIAVMYVREPHSYAVSAMGQNVRMGKEPCPSGRIPIHNFPEKVGRLVKLFGRDSVMVRSFESDQLTGNDAVIDFLHIVGAADIIDSPDYVTPERANQRMTSRAMMFGGAFAKALLDAGIKLPSAEYQRKYGGLIADLPGPSIKLTPEQAEVVAQTSRAGLDYLRSEFGIVFKDPPEKYIAPADTASEEILRDIANVVTAMVIKQCLLENAFGHVEVDNMPAQAKAGADLKLGITLFNDSSVLWQSTNPNPINIGYRYRGADGKLIAGGGRTPLPHARLRARDKCKLELKVKAPKAPGEYTLEISVVQEQHAWLDQKGFTKFSSKLSVS
;
A
#
# COMPACT_ATOMS: atom_id res chain seq x y z
N MET A 1 -26.34 33.49 -8.81
CA MET A 1 -24.98 33.21 -9.31
C MET A 1 -24.41 32.06 -8.51
N LYS A 2 -23.69 31.14 -9.17
CA LYS A 2 -22.89 30.13 -8.48
C LYS A 2 -21.74 30.81 -7.72
N GLN A 3 -21.25 30.16 -6.66
CA GLN A 3 -20.27 30.75 -5.73
C GLN A 3 -18.90 30.95 -6.38
N TYR A 4 -18.46 30.00 -7.22
CA TYR A 4 -17.18 30.05 -7.91
C TYR A 4 -17.40 30.18 -9.41
N LYS A 5 -16.39 30.71 -10.12
CA LYS A 5 -16.36 30.67 -11.59
C LYS A 5 -16.18 29.25 -12.10
N GLN A 6 -15.33 28.47 -11.41
CA GLN A 6 -15.06 27.09 -11.76
C GLN A 6 -14.69 26.21 -10.55
N VAL A 7 -14.91 24.90 -10.68
CA VAL A 7 -14.34 23.88 -9.81
C VAL A 7 -13.35 23.04 -10.60
N ILE A 8 -12.12 22.94 -10.12
CA ILE A 8 -11.08 22.07 -10.66
C ILE A 8 -11.00 20.81 -9.81
N ILE A 9 -11.25 19.67 -10.44
CA ILE A 9 -11.03 18.34 -9.84
C ILE A 9 -9.76 17.78 -10.46
N HIS A 10 -8.65 17.87 -9.73
CA HIS A 10 -7.41 17.23 -10.14
C HIS A 10 -7.49 15.72 -9.85
N VAL A 11 -7.65 14.99 -10.94
CA VAL A 11 -7.73 13.54 -10.99
C VAL A 11 -6.37 13.03 -11.45
N GLY A 12 -5.38 13.10 -10.56
CA GLY A 12 -4.01 12.71 -10.86
C GLY A 12 -3.88 11.21 -11.17
N THR A 13 -2.93 10.85 -12.02
CA THR A 13 -2.41 9.48 -12.07
C THR A 13 -1.20 9.35 -11.17
N ASP A 14 -0.86 8.11 -10.80
CA ASP A 14 0.43 7.88 -10.17
C ASP A 14 1.56 8.37 -11.09
N LYS A 15 2.60 8.97 -10.49
CA LYS A 15 3.85 9.35 -11.17
C LYS A 15 3.78 10.55 -12.12
N THR A 16 2.78 11.40 -11.97
CA THR A 16 2.65 12.68 -12.69
C THR A 16 2.72 13.90 -11.76
N GLY A 17 3.59 13.86 -10.74
CA GLY A 17 3.86 15.02 -9.87
C GLY A 17 2.73 15.44 -8.93
N SER A 18 1.67 14.64 -8.82
CA SER A 18 0.48 14.97 -8.02
C SER A 18 0.79 15.26 -6.54
N THR A 19 1.72 14.52 -5.92
CA THR A 19 2.20 14.79 -4.55
C THR A 19 2.87 16.16 -4.42
N SER A 20 3.62 16.61 -5.43
CA SER A 20 4.26 17.94 -5.43
C SER A 20 3.21 19.05 -5.55
N ILE A 21 2.23 18.88 -6.44
CA ILE A 21 1.09 19.81 -6.59
C ILE A 21 0.32 19.90 -5.26
N GLN A 22 -0.04 18.76 -4.67
CA GLN A 22 -0.81 18.67 -3.43
C GLN A 22 -0.09 19.32 -2.24
N LYS A 23 1.20 19.03 -2.05
CA LYS A 23 2.01 19.63 -0.96
C LYS A 23 2.19 21.13 -1.15
N ALA A 24 2.40 21.59 -2.40
CA ALA A 24 2.54 23.00 -2.70
C ALA A 24 1.24 23.77 -2.44
N LEU A 25 0.10 23.27 -2.95
CA LEU A 25 -1.21 23.88 -2.71
C LEU A 25 -1.63 23.80 -1.24
N GLY A 26 -1.31 22.71 -0.54
CA GLY A 26 -1.57 22.57 0.90
C GLY A 26 -0.81 23.61 1.72
N THR A 27 0.47 23.83 1.41
CA THR A 27 1.31 24.86 2.03
C THR A 27 0.82 26.27 1.69
N MET A 28 0.46 26.52 0.42
CA MET A 28 0.00 27.83 -0.07
C MET A 28 -1.51 28.07 0.12
N ARG A 29 -2.23 27.21 0.85
CA ARG A 29 -3.70 27.26 0.97
C ARG A 29 -4.20 28.63 1.44
N GLU A 30 -3.64 29.12 2.56
CA GLU A 30 -4.06 30.41 3.11
C GLU A 30 -3.63 31.61 2.25
N PRO A 31 -2.40 31.69 1.74
CA PRO A 31 -2.03 32.71 0.77
C PRO A 31 -2.94 32.78 -0.46
N LEU A 32 -3.23 31.63 -1.08
CA LEU A 32 -4.13 31.55 -2.24
C LEU A 32 -5.53 32.07 -1.89
N ARG A 33 -6.05 31.65 -0.72
CA ARG A 33 -7.38 32.06 -0.25
C ARG A 33 -7.44 33.55 0.07
N ARG A 34 -6.49 34.09 0.85
CA ARG A 34 -6.49 35.51 1.24
C ARG A 34 -6.42 36.46 0.05
N ARG A 35 -5.75 36.05 -1.03
CA ARG A 35 -5.66 36.82 -2.28
C ARG A 35 -6.83 36.63 -3.23
N GLY A 36 -7.78 35.76 -2.88
CA GLY A 36 -8.94 35.47 -3.73
C GLY A 36 -8.60 34.69 -5.00
N LEU A 37 -7.45 34.02 -5.05
CA LEU A 37 -7.01 33.29 -6.25
C LEU A 37 -7.71 31.93 -6.33
N ALA A 38 -7.46 31.05 -5.36
CA ALA A 38 -7.98 29.70 -5.35
C ALA A 38 -8.29 29.20 -3.93
N ALA A 39 -9.41 28.50 -3.79
CA ALA A 39 -9.80 27.79 -2.58
C ALA A 39 -9.39 26.31 -2.71
N TYR A 40 -8.17 25.97 -2.26
CA TYR A 40 -7.76 24.57 -2.13
C TYR A 40 -8.41 23.97 -0.89
N LEU A 41 -9.14 22.86 -1.04
CA LEU A 41 -9.88 22.25 0.05
C LEU A 41 -8.98 21.90 1.27
N PRO A 42 -9.56 21.78 2.47
CA PRO A 42 -8.81 21.41 3.66
C PRO A 42 -8.19 20.02 3.55
N GLY A 43 -6.92 19.91 3.97
CA GLY A 43 -6.09 18.72 3.83
C GLY A 43 -5.14 18.78 2.63
N ASP A 44 -4.06 18.01 2.67
CA ASP A 44 -3.10 17.96 1.54
C ASP A 44 -3.67 17.16 0.36
N VAL A 45 -4.57 16.22 0.64
CA VAL A 45 -5.30 15.40 -0.32
C VAL A 45 -6.73 15.20 0.16
N HIS A 46 -7.65 14.83 -0.75
CA HIS A 46 -9.10 14.77 -0.45
C HIS A 46 -9.75 13.39 -0.64
N PRO A 47 -9.18 12.30 -0.07
CA PRO A 47 -9.75 10.96 -0.21
C PRO A 47 -11.14 10.81 0.43
N MET A 48 -11.38 11.51 1.54
CA MET A 48 -12.66 11.48 2.25
C MET A 48 -13.78 12.09 1.40
N LEU A 49 -13.47 13.07 0.54
CA LEU A 49 -14.43 13.63 -0.40
C LEU A 49 -14.96 12.55 -1.35
N GLY A 50 -14.07 11.76 -1.95
CA GLY A 50 -14.46 10.65 -2.84
C GLY A 50 -15.16 9.53 -2.08
N SER A 51 -14.64 9.17 -0.90
CA SER A 51 -15.22 8.15 -0.02
C SER A 51 -16.68 8.44 0.33
N ALA A 52 -17.04 9.71 0.55
CA ALA A 52 -18.38 10.13 0.91
C ALA A 52 -19.45 9.82 -0.16
N PHE A 53 -19.04 9.60 -1.41
CA PHE A 53 -19.94 9.25 -2.52
C PHE A 53 -19.97 7.75 -2.85
N CYS A 54 -19.17 6.94 -2.16
CA CYS A 54 -19.13 5.48 -2.37
C CYS A 54 -20.31 4.80 -1.67
N ALA A 55 -21.03 3.93 -2.39
CA ALA A 55 -22.06 3.06 -1.81
C ALA A 55 -21.47 2.01 -0.84
N GLU A 56 -20.29 1.47 -1.18
CA GLU A 56 -19.50 0.54 -0.36
C GLU A 56 -18.16 1.19 -0.01
N PRO A 57 -18.13 2.15 0.94
CA PRO A 57 -16.93 2.94 1.21
C PRO A 57 -15.80 2.10 1.81
N GLU A 58 -16.09 1.01 2.53
CA GLU A 58 -15.07 0.06 3.01
C GLU A 58 -14.32 -0.65 1.88
N SER A 59 -14.94 -0.78 0.71
CA SER A 59 -14.32 -1.33 -0.49
C SER A 59 -13.45 -0.31 -1.22
N TYR A 60 -13.54 0.99 -0.89
CA TYR A 60 -12.72 2.02 -1.53
C TYR A 60 -11.25 1.91 -1.13
N VAL A 61 -10.33 2.05 -2.09
CA VAL A 61 -8.88 1.80 -1.91
C VAL A 61 -8.28 2.55 -0.72
N PHE A 62 -8.72 3.78 -0.49
CA PHE A 62 -8.29 4.58 0.66
C PHE A 62 -8.63 3.91 2.01
N ASN A 63 -9.89 3.49 2.20
CA ASN A 63 -10.35 2.90 3.46
C ASN A 63 -9.78 1.49 3.66
N ARG A 64 -9.66 0.70 2.59
CA ARG A 64 -8.96 -0.59 2.63
C ARG A 64 -7.52 -0.44 3.09
N ASN A 65 -6.81 0.57 2.58
CA ASN A 65 -5.41 0.83 2.95
C ASN A 65 -5.28 1.29 4.41
N LEU A 66 -6.30 1.97 4.95
CA LEU A 66 -6.38 2.30 6.37
C LEU A 66 -6.81 1.11 7.25
N GLY A 67 -7.24 0.00 6.66
CA GLY A 67 -7.73 -1.18 7.39
C GLY A 67 -9.05 -0.93 8.12
N ILE A 68 -9.84 0.05 7.68
CA ILE A 68 -11.14 0.36 8.29
C ILE A 68 -12.20 -0.45 7.54
N ALA A 69 -12.78 -1.46 8.21
CA ALA A 69 -13.84 -2.30 7.65
C ALA A 69 -15.25 -1.90 8.12
N ASP A 70 -15.34 -1.08 9.18
CA ASP A 70 -16.62 -0.63 9.73
C ASP A 70 -17.21 0.50 8.87
N ARG A 71 -18.25 0.15 8.10
CA ARG A 71 -18.96 1.08 7.22
C ARG A 71 -19.55 2.27 7.96
N ALA A 72 -20.18 2.06 9.12
CA ALA A 72 -20.83 3.15 9.88
C ALA A 72 -19.79 4.15 10.38
N LYS A 73 -18.63 3.65 10.85
CA LYS A 73 -17.50 4.51 11.24
C LYS A 73 -16.97 5.34 10.06
N ILE A 74 -16.84 4.74 8.87
CA ILE A 74 -16.41 5.46 7.66
C ILE A 74 -17.42 6.56 7.30
N GLN A 75 -18.70 6.22 7.25
CA GLN A 75 -19.76 7.17 6.91
C GLN A 75 -19.85 8.33 7.90
N ALA A 76 -19.70 8.08 9.20
CA ALA A 76 -19.67 9.14 10.21
C ALA A 76 -18.49 10.10 10.01
N ARG A 77 -17.28 9.57 9.76
CA ARG A 77 -16.09 10.37 9.43
C ARG A 77 -16.30 11.20 8.17
N ASP A 78 -16.78 10.58 7.10
CA ASP A 78 -16.94 11.24 5.81
C ASP A 78 -18.03 12.33 5.87
N LYS A 79 -19.11 12.10 6.63
CA LYS A 79 -20.13 13.12 6.90
C LYS A 79 -19.56 14.31 7.67
N GLN A 80 -18.76 14.06 8.70
CA GLN A 80 -18.09 15.14 9.44
C GLN A 80 -17.16 15.95 8.52
N TYR A 81 -16.35 15.25 7.71
CA TYR A 81 -15.47 15.90 6.75
C TYR A 81 -16.23 16.75 5.74
N LEU A 82 -17.40 16.30 5.24
CA LEU A 82 -18.23 17.11 4.35
C LEU A 82 -18.75 18.39 5.01
N VAL A 83 -19.07 18.37 6.30
CA VAL A 83 -19.46 19.59 7.04
C VAL A 83 -18.29 20.58 7.08
N GLU A 84 -17.09 20.10 7.42
CA GLU A 84 -15.88 20.93 7.45
C GLU A 84 -15.55 21.53 6.06
N VAL A 85 -15.72 20.74 5.00
CA VAL A 85 -15.57 21.19 3.61
C VAL A 85 -16.61 22.26 3.26
N GLU A 86 -17.88 22.07 3.62
CA GLU A 86 -18.94 23.04 3.34
C GLU A 86 -18.72 24.36 4.08
N ASP A 87 -18.25 24.32 5.33
CA ASP A 87 -17.92 25.54 6.08
C ASP A 87 -16.68 26.24 5.53
N PHE A 88 -15.66 25.48 5.13
CA PHE A 88 -14.51 26.05 4.42
C PHE A 88 -14.93 26.74 3.13
N ILE A 89 -15.76 26.09 2.31
CA ILE A 89 -16.28 26.67 1.07
C ILE A 89 -16.98 27.99 1.36
N LYS A 90 -17.88 28.07 2.35
CA LYS A 90 -18.54 29.33 2.73
C LYS A 90 -17.55 30.42 3.14
N SER A 91 -16.46 30.06 3.82
CA SER A 91 -15.42 31.01 4.25
C SER A 91 -14.49 31.50 3.14
N ALA A 92 -14.50 30.84 1.97
CA ALA A 92 -13.61 31.10 0.83
C ALA A 92 -14.37 31.66 -0.38
N GLN A 93 -15.46 32.40 -0.15
CA GLN A 93 -16.30 33.02 -1.19
C GLN A 93 -15.59 34.09 -2.03
N ASN A 94 -14.48 34.63 -1.54
CA ASN A 94 -13.67 35.60 -2.27
C ASN A 94 -12.79 34.98 -3.36
N CYS A 95 -12.71 33.64 -3.44
CA CYS A 95 -11.90 32.95 -4.43
C CYS A 95 -12.68 32.67 -5.71
N GLU A 96 -12.00 32.73 -6.86
CA GLU A 96 -12.64 32.45 -8.15
C GLU A 96 -12.74 30.96 -8.46
N THR A 97 -11.75 30.17 -8.02
CA THR A 97 -11.62 28.75 -8.32
C THR A 97 -11.66 27.90 -7.05
N LEU A 98 -12.51 26.87 -7.01
CA LEU A 98 -12.48 25.83 -5.98
C LEU A 98 -11.66 24.64 -6.48
N VAL A 99 -10.77 24.09 -5.66
CA VAL A 99 -9.85 23.03 -6.08
C VAL A 99 -9.92 21.83 -5.14
N ALA A 100 -10.18 20.65 -5.71
CA ALA A 100 -10.06 19.36 -5.04
C ALA A 100 -9.05 18.49 -5.79
N SER A 101 -8.18 17.81 -5.05
CA SER A 101 -7.10 16.97 -5.60
C SER A 101 -6.98 15.66 -4.85
N TYR A 102 -7.05 14.54 -5.58
CA TYR A 102 -6.69 13.22 -5.08
C TYR A 102 -6.52 12.24 -6.25
N GLU A 103 -5.38 11.56 -6.33
CA GLU A 103 -5.10 10.56 -7.37
C GLU A 103 -6.04 9.37 -7.28
N GLY A 104 -6.49 9.05 -6.06
CA GLY A 104 -7.46 7.97 -5.83
C GLY A 104 -8.86 8.27 -6.38
N PHE A 105 -9.14 9.48 -6.89
CA PHE A 105 -10.39 9.75 -7.61
C PHE A 105 -10.54 8.90 -8.88
N MET A 106 -9.43 8.52 -9.54
CA MET A 106 -9.47 7.57 -10.65
C MET A 106 -9.98 6.17 -10.26
N HIS A 107 -9.93 5.83 -8.97
CA HIS A 107 -10.34 4.53 -8.44
C HIS A 107 -11.73 4.54 -7.80
N LEU A 108 -12.45 5.68 -7.85
CA LEU A 108 -13.86 5.73 -7.46
C LEU A 108 -14.68 4.85 -8.42
N PRO A 109 -15.77 4.20 -7.96
CA PRO A 109 -16.83 3.68 -8.83
C PRO A 109 -17.45 4.79 -9.69
N ASP A 110 -18.10 4.44 -10.80
CA ASP A 110 -18.71 5.42 -11.73
C ASP A 110 -19.77 6.27 -11.02
N GLU A 111 -20.60 5.65 -10.17
CA GLU A 111 -21.66 6.33 -9.41
C GLU A 111 -21.07 7.34 -8.42
N ALA A 112 -19.97 6.99 -7.77
CA ALA A 112 -19.30 7.85 -6.80
C ALA A 112 -18.59 9.03 -7.50
N LEU A 113 -17.97 8.77 -8.65
CA LEU A 113 -17.32 9.79 -9.47
C LEU A 113 -18.35 10.76 -10.07
N GLU A 114 -19.50 10.26 -10.51
CA GLU A 114 -20.64 11.08 -10.91
C GLU A 114 -21.19 11.89 -9.72
N GLY A 115 -21.27 11.29 -8.52
CA GLY A 115 -21.63 11.98 -7.28
C GLY A 115 -20.70 13.15 -6.97
N LEU A 116 -19.39 12.96 -7.12
CA LEU A 116 -18.38 14.02 -6.98
C LEU A 116 -18.58 15.14 -8.01
N TYR A 117 -18.85 14.80 -9.28
CA TYR A 117 -19.15 15.79 -10.31
C TYR A 117 -20.42 16.60 -9.99
N LYS A 118 -21.51 15.93 -9.60
CA LYS A 118 -22.77 16.57 -9.19
C LYS A 118 -22.59 17.46 -7.98
N TRP A 119 -21.79 17.03 -7.00
CA TRP A 119 -21.42 17.84 -5.84
C TRP A 119 -20.69 19.12 -6.26
N ALA A 120 -19.70 19.03 -7.16
CA ALA A 120 -18.95 20.18 -7.68
C ALA A 120 -19.86 21.16 -8.46
N ARG A 121 -20.80 20.64 -9.26
CA ARG A 121 -21.81 21.43 -9.99
C ARG A 121 -22.73 22.26 -9.08
N ARG A 122 -22.80 21.97 -7.79
CA ARG A 122 -23.52 22.82 -6.83
C ARG A 122 -22.87 24.19 -6.70
N TYR A 123 -21.54 24.27 -6.86
CA TYR A 123 -20.73 25.45 -6.55
C TYR A 123 -20.24 26.25 -7.76
N ALA A 124 -20.13 25.63 -8.94
CA ALA A 124 -19.83 26.31 -10.20
C ALA A 124 -20.52 25.65 -11.40
N ASP A 125 -20.79 26.43 -12.44
CA ASP A 125 -21.27 25.91 -13.72
C ASP A 125 -20.14 25.39 -14.63
N SER A 126 -18.89 25.75 -14.35
CA SER A 126 -17.72 25.13 -14.97
C SER A 126 -17.09 24.15 -13.98
N VAL A 127 -17.06 22.87 -14.33
CA VAL A 127 -16.36 21.84 -13.55
C VAL A 127 -15.40 21.15 -14.51
N ILE A 128 -14.11 21.16 -14.18
CA ILE A 128 -13.05 20.65 -15.05
C ILE A 128 -12.27 19.57 -14.30
N ALA A 129 -12.28 18.36 -14.85
CA ALA A 129 -11.35 17.31 -14.44
C ALA A 129 -9.99 17.55 -15.10
N VAL A 130 -8.94 17.63 -14.30
CA VAL A 130 -7.57 17.82 -14.78
C VAL A 130 -6.77 16.55 -14.54
N MET A 131 -6.20 16.00 -15.60
CA MET A 131 -5.40 14.78 -15.56
C MET A 131 -4.09 14.99 -16.31
N TYR A 132 -2.97 14.77 -15.63
CA TYR A 132 -1.67 14.69 -16.29
C TYR A 132 -1.43 13.29 -16.84
N VAL A 133 -0.82 13.19 -18.00
CA VAL A 133 -0.39 11.94 -18.64
C VAL A 133 1.09 11.99 -18.93
N ARG A 134 1.75 10.85 -18.84
CA ARG A 134 3.20 10.71 -18.99
C ARG A 134 3.53 9.76 -20.11
N GLU A 135 4.67 9.98 -20.76
CA GLU A 135 5.16 9.08 -21.80
C GLU A 135 5.22 7.62 -21.26
N PRO A 136 4.69 6.61 -21.98
CA PRO A 136 4.55 5.24 -21.49
C PRO A 136 5.83 4.57 -20.96
N HIS A 137 6.98 4.74 -21.62
CA HIS A 137 8.25 4.15 -21.16
C HIS A 137 8.74 4.83 -19.88
N SER A 138 8.68 6.16 -19.85
CA SER A 138 8.95 7.02 -18.70
C SER A 138 8.07 6.65 -17.50
N TYR A 139 6.79 6.41 -17.74
CA TYR A 139 5.84 5.94 -16.74
C TYR A 139 6.21 4.54 -16.24
N ALA A 140 6.44 3.58 -17.13
CA ALA A 140 6.76 2.20 -16.77
C ALA A 140 7.98 2.14 -15.83
N VAL A 141 9.07 2.84 -16.18
CA VAL A 141 10.26 2.97 -15.33
C VAL A 141 9.93 3.56 -13.95
N SER A 142 9.10 4.60 -13.91
CA SER A 142 8.74 5.26 -12.65
C SER A 142 7.83 4.40 -11.76
N ALA A 143 6.91 3.65 -12.36
CA ALA A 143 5.99 2.76 -11.67
C ALA A 143 6.70 1.50 -11.14
N MET A 144 7.62 0.91 -11.91
CA MET A 144 8.47 -0.20 -11.46
C MET A 144 9.27 0.17 -10.20
N GLY A 145 9.91 1.35 -10.19
CA GLY A 145 10.62 1.83 -9.01
C GLY A 145 9.70 2.02 -7.79
N GLN A 146 8.45 2.46 -7.98
CA GLN A 146 7.50 2.59 -6.87
C GLN A 146 7.05 1.25 -6.30
N ASN A 147 6.80 0.26 -7.17
CA ASN A 147 6.46 -1.08 -6.73
C ASN A 147 7.51 -1.62 -5.77
N VAL A 148 8.80 -1.46 -6.11
CA VAL A 148 9.92 -1.86 -5.26
C VAL A 148 9.95 -1.11 -3.92
N ARG A 149 9.70 0.21 -3.90
CA ARG A 149 9.59 0.97 -2.62
C ARG A 149 8.49 0.46 -1.71
N MET A 150 7.43 -0.09 -2.30
CA MET A 150 6.26 -0.62 -1.62
C MET A 150 6.36 -2.11 -1.29
N GLY A 151 7.53 -2.73 -1.52
CA GLY A 151 7.78 -4.14 -1.22
C GLY A 151 7.17 -5.11 -2.22
N LYS A 152 7.10 -4.70 -3.48
CA LYS A 152 6.63 -5.53 -4.59
C LYS A 152 7.75 -5.72 -5.61
N GLU A 153 7.62 -6.75 -6.43
CA GLU A 153 8.45 -6.91 -7.62
C GLU A 153 8.27 -5.71 -8.58
N PRO A 154 9.27 -5.37 -9.42
CA PRO A 154 9.17 -4.25 -10.36
C PRO A 154 7.95 -4.38 -11.29
N CYS A 155 7.73 -5.59 -11.80
CA CYS A 155 6.60 -5.98 -12.64
C CYS A 155 5.79 -7.08 -11.95
N PRO A 156 4.86 -6.73 -11.03
CA PRO A 156 4.06 -7.72 -10.32
C PRO A 156 3.31 -8.64 -11.30
N SER A 157 3.32 -9.95 -11.05
CA SER A 157 2.74 -10.96 -11.95
C SER A 157 3.35 -10.97 -13.36
N GLY A 158 4.58 -10.48 -13.53
CA GLY A 158 5.27 -10.39 -14.82
C GLY A 158 4.71 -9.32 -15.77
N ARG A 159 3.81 -8.44 -15.30
CA ARG A 159 3.17 -7.41 -16.14
C ARG A 159 3.87 -6.07 -15.97
N ILE A 160 4.27 -5.48 -17.08
CA ILE A 160 4.86 -4.13 -17.10
C ILE A 160 3.75 -3.11 -16.79
N PRO A 161 4.00 -2.15 -15.88
CA PRO A 161 3.02 -1.12 -15.58
C PRO A 161 2.85 -0.17 -16.76
N ILE A 162 1.66 -0.16 -17.36
CA ILE A 162 1.29 0.68 -18.50
C ILE A 162 -0.12 1.24 -18.25
N HIS A 163 -0.34 2.50 -18.62
CA HIS A 163 -1.68 3.09 -18.55
C HIS A 163 -2.49 2.81 -19.82
N ASN A 164 -3.73 2.40 -19.62
CA ASN A 164 -4.75 2.39 -20.66
C ASN A 164 -5.42 3.77 -20.72
N PHE A 165 -4.85 4.71 -21.49
CA PHE A 165 -5.39 6.07 -21.59
C PHE A 165 -6.83 6.12 -22.14
N PRO A 166 -7.21 5.37 -23.20
CA PRO A 166 -8.59 5.36 -23.69
C PRO A 166 -9.60 4.96 -22.63
N GLU A 167 -9.28 3.96 -21.80
CA GLU A 167 -10.14 3.56 -20.69
C GLU A 167 -10.21 4.65 -19.60
N LYS A 168 -9.06 5.13 -19.13
CA LYS A 168 -9.00 6.10 -18.02
C LYS A 168 -9.60 7.47 -18.38
N VAL A 169 -9.14 8.04 -19.48
CA VAL A 169 -9.57 9.36 -19.95
C VAL A 169 -10.97 9.28 -20.54
N GLY A 170 -11.28 8.23 -21.32
CA GLY A 170 -12.61 8.02 -21.88
C GLY A 170 -13.68 7.89 -20.80
N ARG A 171 -13.35 7.28 -19.66
CA ARG A 171 -14.22 7.25 -18.48
C ARG A 171 -14.53 8.65 -17.93
N LEU A 172 -13.52 9.51 -17.81
CA LEU A 172 -13.74 10.91 -17.39
C LEU A 172 -14.59 11.66 -18.43
N VAL A 173 -14.28 11.52 -19.72
CA VAL A 173 -15.02 12.17 -20.81
C VAL A 173 -16.49 11.73 -20.82
N LYS A 174 -16.76 10.43 -20.61
CA LYS A 174 -18.12 9.89 -20.53
C LYS A 174 -18.93 10.53 -19.39
N LEU A 175 -18.31 10.75 -18.23
CA LEU A 175 -19.00 11.22 -17.03
C LEU A 175 -19.08 12.75 -16.93
N PHE A 176 -18.01 13.45 -17.29
CA PHE A 176 -17.90 14.92 -17.13
C PHE A 176 -18.28 15.66 -18.41
N GLY A 177 -18.16 15.01 -19.59
CA GLY A 177 -18.22 15.64 -20.90
C GLY A 177 -16.83 16.06 -21.40
N ARG A 178 -16.62 16.02 -22.72
CA ARG A 178 -15.30 16.29 -23.34
C ARG A 178 -14.75 17.66 -22.99
N ASP A 179 -15.57 18.70 -22.97
CA ASP A 179 -15.16 20.08 -22.67
C ASP A 179 -14.80 20.29 -21.19
N SER A 180 -15.27 19.40 -20.33
CA SER A 180 -15.00 19.38 -18.89
C SER A 180 -13.83 18.48 -18.50
N VAL A 181 -13.06 17.98 -19.46
CA VAL A 181 -11.87 17.15 -19.22
C VAL A 181 -10.66 17.78 -19.89
N MET A 182 -9.71 18.21 -19.06
CA MET A 182 -8.41 18.71 -19.50
C MET A 182 -7.32 17.67 -19.23
N VAL A 183 -6.71 17.18 -20.31
CA VAL A 183 -5.56 16.28 -20.25
C VAL A 183 -4.30 17.07 -20.59
N ARG A 184 -3.22 16.90 -19.82
CA ARG A 184 -1.95 17.59 -20.03
C ARG A 184 -0.78 16.63 -20.03
N SER A 185 0.23 16.89 -20.84
CA SER A 185 1.50 16.17 -20.76
C SER A 185 2.24 16.52 -19.47
N PHE A 186 2.86 15.53 -18.85
CA PHE A 186 3.74 15.70 -17.68
C PHE A 186 5.21 15.94 -18.09
N GLU A 187 5.53 15.94 -19.39
CA GLU A 187 6.90 16.18 -19.83
C GLU A 187 7.31 17.63 -19.59
N SER A 188 8.51 17.82 -19.03
CA SER A 188 8.92 19.12 -18.50
C SER A 188 8.91 20.22 -19.56
N ASP A 189 9.28 19.93 -20.81
CA ASP A 189 9.28 20.91 -21.90
C ASP A 189 7.87 21.24 -22.46
N GLN A 190 6.85 20.52 -21.99
CA GLN A 190 5.44 20.73 -22.35
C GLN A 190 4.63 21.33 -21.19
N LEU A 191 5.22 21.44 -20.00
CA LEU A 191 4.63 22.09 -18.83
C LEU A 191 4.97 23.58 -18.81
N THR A 192 4.00 24.42 -18.45
CA THR A 192 4.26 25.85 -18.22
C THR A 192 5.29 26.01 -17.10
N GLY A 193 6.32 26.83 -17.36
CA GLY A 193 7.42 27.04 -16.41
C GLY A 193 8.32 25.81 -16.19
N ASN A 194 8.20 24.78 -17.04
CA ASN A 194 8.89 23.50 -16.91
C ASN A 194 8.68 22.80 -15.55
N ASP A 195 7.55 23.06 -14.88
CA ASP A 195 7.24 22.54 -13.56
C ASP A 195 5.74 22.29 -13.41
N ALA A 196 5.37 21.12 -12.87
CA ALA A 196 3.97 20.72 -12.77
C ALA A 196 3.17 21.57 -11.76
N VAL A 197 3.83 22.12 -10.72
CA VAL A 197 3.17 23.02 -9.78
C VAL A 197 2.89 24.36 -10.44
N ILE A 198 3.86 24.90 -11.17
CA ILE A 198 3.69 26.15 -11.91
C ILE A 198 2.60 25.99 -12.97
N ASP A 199 2.63 24.90 -13.74
CA ASP A 199 1.62 24.58 -14.73
C ASP A 199 0.22 24.48 -14.10
N PHE A 200 0.09 23.79 -12.97
CA PHE A 200 -1.18 23.67 -12.27
C PHE A 200 -1.68 25.00 -11.67
N LEU A 201 -0.78 25.88 -11.21
CA LEU A 201 -1.16 27.22 -10.76
C LEU A 201 -1.74 28.07 -11.90
N HIS A 202 -1.22 27.94 -13.12
CA HIS A 202 -1.81 28.61 -14.29
C HIS A 202 -3.21 28.05 -14.60
N ILE A 203 -3.40 26.74 -14.51
CA ILE A 203 -4.70 26.08 -14.74
C ILE A 203 -5.78 26.60 -13.79
N VAL A 204 -5.45 26.74 -12.50
CA VAL A 204 -6.44 27.19 -11.50
C VAL A 204 -6.63 28.71 -11.49
N GLY A 205 -5.89 29.46 -12.32
CA GLY A 205 -5.94 30.93 -12.36
C GLY A 205 -5.24 31.59 -11.18
N ALA A 206 -4.20 30.97 -10.63
CA ALA A 206 -3.46 31.44 -9.45
C ALA A 206 -1.97 31.69 -9.73
N ALA A 207 -1.57 31.87 -10.98
CA ALA A 207 -0.18 32.10 -11.36
C ALA A 207 0.43 33.34 -10.69
N ASP A 208 -0.38 34.36 -10.39
CA ASP A 208 0.05 35.59 -9.68
C ASP A 208 0.70 35.32 -8.31
N ILE A 209 0.49 34.14 -7.71
CA ILE A 209 1.19 33.79 -6.48
C ILE A 209 2.69 33.60 -6.69
N ILE A 210 3.13 33.23 -7.89
CA ILE A 210 4.51 32.83 -8.19
C ILE A 210 5.49 33.98 -7.94
N ASP A 211 5.11 35.20 -8.28
CA ASP A 211 5.97 36.39 -8.14
C ASP A 211 5.92 37.02 -6.73
N SER A 212 5.43 36.28 -5.75
CA SER A 212 5.12 36.81 -4.43
C SER A 212 5.91 36.13 -3.31
N PRO A 213 6.05 36.78 -2.14
CA PRO A 213 6.78 36.21 -1.00
C PRO A 213 6.07 34.99 -0.38
N ASP A 214 4.80 34.75 -0.72
CA ASP A 214 4.04 33.59 -0.25
C ASP A 214 4.25 32.35 -1.15
N TYR A 215 4.94 32.48 -2.29
CA TYR A 215 5.24 31.34 -3.15
C TYR A 215 6.23 30.41 -2.46
N VAL A 216 5.86 29.13 -2.40
CA VAL A 216 6.75 28.09 -1.87
C VAL A 216 7.27 27.27 -3.04
N THR A 217 8.57 27.39 -3.29
CA THR A 217 9.26 26.53 -4.24
C THR A 217 9.07 25.07 -3.82
N PRO A 218 8.45 24.23 -4.67
CA PRO A 218 8.23 22.84 -4.33
C PRO A 218 9.55 22.13 -4.05
N GLU A 219 9.62 21.39 -2.95
CA GLU A 219 10.75 20.48 -2.72
C GLU A 219 10.78 19.43 -3.83
N ARG A 220 11.79 19.52 -4.71
CA ARG A 220 12.08 18.47 -5.67
C ARG A 220 12.74 17.32 -4.93
N ALA A 221 11.95 16.35 -4.49
CA ALA A 221 12.46 15.07 -4.01
C ALA A 221 13.06 14.28 -5.19
N ASN A 222 14.27 14.65 -5.60
CA ASN A 222 15.03 14.07 -6.71
C ASN A 222 15.61 12.68 -6.39
N GLN A 223 14.94 11.88 -5.57
CA GLN A 223 15.30 10.49 -5.38
C GLN A 223 14.65 9.67 -6.50
N ARG A 224 15.25 9.70 -7.70
CA ARG A 224 14.93 8.72 -8.73
C ARG A 224 15.56 7.39 -8.32
N MET A 225 14.77 6.32 -8.33
CA MET A 225 15.27 4.98 -8.06
C MET A 225 16.32 4.59 -9.10
N THR A 226 17.41 3.94 -8.68
CA THR A 226 18.47 3.43 -9.56
C THR A 226 18.14 2.01 -10.04
N SER A 227 18.78 1.56 -11.13
CA SER A 227 18.61 0.18 -11.63
C SER A 227 19.05 -0.85 -10.60
N ARG A 228 20.18 -0.61 -9.91
CA ARG A 228 20.65 -1.46 -8.82
C ARG A 228 19.66 -1.53 -7.67
N ALA A 229 19.11 -0.38 -7.25
CA ALA A 229 18.08 -0.33 -6.23
C ALA A 229 16.83 -1.13 -6.62
N MET A 230 16.41 -1.04 -7.89
CA MET A 230 15.27 -1.77 -8.42
C MET A 230 15.53 -3.28 -8.45
N MET A 231 16.68 -3.73 -8.95
CA MET A 231 17.05 -5.14 -9.03
C MET A 231 17.16 -5.77 -7.64
N PHE A 232 17.96 -5.16 -6.76
CA PHE A 232 18.10 -5.63 -5.38
C PHE A 232 16.78 -5.60 -4.64
N GLY A 233 16.06 -4.47 -4.67
CA GLY A 233 14.83 -4.30 -3.93
C GLY A 233 13.71 -5.23 -4.40
N GLY A 234 13.63 -5.50 -5.71
CA GLY A 234 12.72 -6.48 -6.28
C GLY A 234 13.03 -7.91 -5.82
N ALA A 235 14.30 -8.31 -5.91
CA ALA A 235 14.76 -9.62 -5.44
C ALA A 235 14.56 -9.78 -3.92
N PHE A 236 14.82 -8.73 -3.13
CA PHE A 236 14.65 -8.73 -1.69
C PHE A 236 13.17 -8.83 -1.28
N ALA A 237 12.29 -8.06 -1.91
CA ALA A 237 10.84 -8.16 -1.69
C ALA A 237 10.33 -9.58 -1.98
N LYS A 238 10.78 -10.18 -3.08
CA LYS A 238 10.44 -11.57 -3.43
C LYS A 238 10.99 -12.57 -2.42
N ALA A 239 12.27 -12.46 -2.03
CA ALA A 239 12.89 -13.36 -1.08
C ALA A 239 12.21 -13.33 0.30
N LEU A 240 11.80 -12.14 0.79
CA LEU A 240 10.99 -12.02 2.01
C LEU A 240 9.65 -12.75 1.88
N LEU A 241 8.95 -12.59 0.74
CA LEU A 241 7.68 -13.27 0.50
C LEU A 241 7.84 -14.79 0.47
N ASP A 242 8.87 -15.29 -0.21
CA ASP A 242 9.20 -16.73 -0.29
C ASP A 242 9.57 -17.29 1.10
N ALA A 243 10.20 -16.47 1.95
CA ALA A 243 10.45 -16.74 3.35
C ALA A 243 9.20 -16.61 4.26
N GLY A 244 8.00 -16.40 3.71
CA GLY A 244 6.76 -16.27 4.48
C GLY A 244 6.57 -14.92 5.18
N ILE A 245 7.48 -13.96 4.99
CA ILE A 245 7.44 -12.64 5.61
C ILE A 245 6.59 -11.70 4.75
N LYS A 246 5.30 -11.63 5.08
CA LYS A 246 4.33 -10.75 4.39
C LYS A 246 4.18 -9.42 5.13
N LEU A 247 4.83 -8.38 4.62
CA LEU A 247 4.72 -7.03 5.18
C LEU A 247 3.68 -6.20 4.41
N PRO A 248 2.80 -5.46 5.11
CA PRO A 248 2.02 -4.40 4.48
C PRO A 248 2.95 -3.37 3.81
N SER A 249 2.58 -2.83 2.64
CA SER A 249 3.43 -1.90 1.90
C SER A 249 3.90 -0.69 2.71
N ALA A 250 3.04 -0.13 3.58
CA ALA A 250 3.42 0.97 4.46
C ALA A 250 4.50 0.58 5.49
N GLU A 251 4.44 -0.65 6.01
CA GLU A 251 5.46 -1.18 6.92
C GLU A 251 6.76 -1.46 6.18
N TYR A 252 6.70 -2.08 5.00
CA TYR A 252 7.87 -2.33 4.16
C TYR A 252 8.57 -1.01 3.79
N GLN A 253 7.81 -0.03 3.32
CA GLN A 253 8.36 1.26 2.89
C GLN A 253 9.05 1.98 4.06
N ARG A 254 8.47 1.94 5.27
CA ARG A 254 9.08 2.50 6.48
C ARG A 254 10.36 1.78 6.88
N LYS A 255 10.41 0.44 6.77
CA LYS A 255 11.56 -0.36 7.20
C LYS A 255 12.71 -0.35 6.18
N TYR A 256 12.39 -0.45 4.89
CA TYR A 256 13.36 -0.74 3.84
C TYR A 256 13.29 0.23 2.66
N GLY A 257 12.14 0.88 2.42
CA GLY A 257 11.90 1.66 1.21
C GLY A 257 12.90 2.78 0.96
N GLY A 258 13.25 3.55 2.01
CA GLY A 258 14.28 4.59 1.93
C GLY A 258 15.68 4.03 1.69
N LEU A 259 16.09 3.04 2.49
CA LEU A 259 17.40 2.37 2.38
C LEU A 259 17.66 1.79 0.99
N ILE A 260 16.65 1.15 0.39
CA ILE A 260 16.72 0.62 -0.97
C ILE A 260 16.79 1.77 -1.99
N ALA A 261 15.95 2.79 -1.83
CA ALA A 261 15.88 3.91 -2.76
C ALA A 261 17.17 4.73 -2.85
N ASP A 262 17.96 4.74 -1.77
CA ASP A 262 19.24 5.46 -1.67
C ASP A 262 20.43 4.68 -2.26
N LEU A 263 20.23 3.42 -2.72
CA LEU A 263 21.31 2.64 -3.32
C LEU A 263 21.83 3.31 -4.60
N PRO A 264 23.14 3.60 -4.68
CA PRO A 264 23.72 4.30 -5.82
C PRO A 264 23.78 3.38 -7.04
N GLY A 265 23.63 3.95 -8.23
CA GLY A 265 23.66 3.20 -9.48
C GLY A 265 23.12 4.03 -10.65
N PRO A 266 23.15 3.45 -11.87
CA PRO A 266 22.59 4.10 -13.03
C PRO A 266 21.07 4.26 -12.91
N SER A 267 20.49 5.13 -13.74
CA SER A 267 19.03 5.23 -13.85
C SER A 267 18.43 3.89 -14.28
N ILE A 268 17.24 3.56 -13.79
CA ILE A 268 16.46 2.43 -14.31
C ILE A 268 16.28 2.55 -15.83
N LYS A 269 16.37 1.41 -16.52
CA LYS A 269 16.09 1.22 -17.94
C LYS A 269 15.18 0.00 -18.10
N LEU A 270 14.41 -0.01 -19.17
CA LEU A 270 13.68 -1.17 -19.68
C LEU A 270 14.62 -1.98 -20.58
N THR A 271 14.46 -3.30 -20.57
CA THR A 271 15.05 -4.16 -21.61
C THR A 271 14.40 -3.89 -22.96
N PRO A 272 15.06 -4.20 -24.09
CA PRO A 272 14.46 -4.06 -25.42
C PRO A 272 13.11 -4.78 -25.54
N GLU A 273 12.98 -5.97 -24.95
CA GLU A 273 11.75 -6.76 -24.94
C GLU A 273 10.64 -6.06 -24.13
N GLN A 274 10.99 -5.51 -22.96
CA GLN A 274 10.05 -4.74 -22.15
C GLN A 274 9.59 -3.46 -22.87
N ALA A 275 10.51 -2.77 -23.53
CA ALA A 275 10.20 -1.57 -24.28
C ALA A 275 9.26 -1.85 -25.46
N GLU A 276 9.49 -2.95 -26.19
CA GLU A 276 8.59 -3.38 -27.27
C GLU A 276 7.18 -3.65 -26.76
N VAL A 277 7.05 -4.34 -25.61
CA VAL A 277 5.74 -4.55 -24.97
C VAL A 277 5.08 -3.22 -24.61
N VAL A 278 5.83 -2.24 -24.10
CA VAL A 278 5.31 -0.90 -23.80
C VAL A 278 4.83 -0.20 -25.07
N ALA A 279 5.64 -0.21 -26.13
CA ALA A 279 5.31 0.41 -27.42
C ALA A 279 4.05 -0.18 -28.03
N GLN A 280 3.95 -1.51 -28.10
CA GLN A 280 2.80 -2.22 -28.66
C GLN A 280 1.52 -1.95 -27.85
N THR A 281 1.60 -2.07 -26.52
CA THR A 281 0.44 -1.95 -25.64
C THR A 281 -0.08 -0.52 -25.55
N SER A 282 0.82 0.48 -25.63
CA SER A 282 0.45 1.89 -25.50
C SER A 282 0.01 2.56 -26.80
N ARG A 283 0.26 1.94 -27.97
CA ARG A 283 -0.02 2.51 -29.30
C ARG A 283 -1.42 3.10 -29.43
N ALA A 284 -2.46 2.32 -29.14
CA ALA A 284 -3.84 2.77 -29.23
C ALA A 284 -4.12 3.97 -28.30
N GLY A 285 -3.49 3.98 -27.11
CA GLY A 285 -3.63 5.10 -26.18
C GLY A 285 -2.89 6.36 -26.61
N LEU A 286 -1.73 6.21 -27.25
CA LEU A 286 -1.00 7.34 -27.83
C LEU A 286 -1.75 7.95 -29.02
N ASP A 287 -2.32 7.11 -29.90
CA ASP A 287 -3.16 7.56 -31.01
C ASP A 287 -4.41 8.31 -30.51
N TYR A 288 -5.04 7.80 -29.44
CA TYR A 288 -6.15 8.47 -28.75
C TYR A 288 -5.75 9.82 -28.16
N LEU A 289 -4.65 9.91 -27.42
CA LEU A 289 -4.17 11.18 -26.85
C LEU A 289 -3.84 12.21 -27.93
N ARG A 290 -3.24 11.77 -29.06
CA ARG A 290 -2.93 12.66 -30.19
C ARG A 290 -4.20 13.18 -30.87
N SER A 291 -5.13 12.29 -31.18
CA SER A 291 -6.35 12.65 -31.94
C SER A 291 -7.33 13.47 -31.10
N GLU A 292 -7.57 13.07 -29.85
CA GLU A 292 -8.60 13.69 -29.01
C GLU A 292 -8.09 14.90 -28.23
N PHE A 293 -6.79 14.93 -27.88
CA PHE A 293 -6.22 15.96 -27.01
C PHE A 293 -5.02 16.70 -27.60
N GLY A 294 -4.57 16.34 -28.81
CA GLY A 294 -3.40 16.95 -29.43
C GLY A 294 -2.08 16.66 -28.72
N ILE A 295 -2.04 15.66 -27.82
CA ILE A 295 -0.86 15.35 -27.01
C ILE A 295 0.06 14.41 -27.79
N VAL A 296 1.30 14.87 -28.00
CA VAL A 296 2.39 14.09 -28.58
C VAL A 296 3.59 14.18 -27.64
N PHE A 297 4.08 13.03 -27.18
CA PHE A 297 5.31 12.98 -26.39
C PHE A 297 6.52 13.10 -27.32
N LYS A 298 7.42 14.03 -27.02
CA LYS A 298 8.62 14.28 -27.84
C LYS A 298 9.80 13.40 -27.46
N ASP A 299 9.74 12.81 -26.28
CA ASP A 299 10.85 12.09 -25.71
C ASP A 299 11.12 10.77 -26.44
N PRO A 300 12.35 10.54 -26.92
CA PRO A 300 12.69 9.31 -27.63
C PRO A 300 12.66 8.11 -26.67
N PRO A 301 11.90 7.04 -26.96
CA PRO A 301 11.84 5.84 -26.13
C PRO A 301 13.22 5.26 -25.80
N GLU A 302 14.18 5.37 -26.71
CA GLU A 302 15.54 4.86 -26.63
C GLU A 302 16.27 5.32 -25.37
N LYS A 303 15.94 6.51 -24.85
CA LYS A 303 16.53 7.02 -23.61
C LYS A 303 16.14 6.20 -22.38
N TYR A 304 15.10 5.38 -22.46
CA TYR A 304 14.64 4.49 -21.39
C TYR A 304 15.07 3.05 -21.59
N ILE A 305 15.79 2.71 -22.65
CA ILE A 305 16.10 1.34 -23.04
C ILE A 305 17.57 1.04 -22.80
N ALA A 306 17.88 -0.13 -22.23
CA ALA A 306 19.22 -0.69 -22.19
C ALA A 306 19.15 -2.23 -22.13
N PRO A 307 20.17 -2.95 -22.65
CA PRO A 307 20.25 -4.40 -22.49
C PRO A 307 20.18 -4.82 -21.01
N ALA A 308 19.64 -6.01 -20.75
CA ALA A 308 19.63 -6.59 -19.42
C ALA A 308 21.07 -6.81 -18.92
N ASP A 309 21.35 -6.40 -17.68
CA ASP A 309 22.61 -6.70 -16.99
C ASP A 309 22.42 -7.93 -16.11
N THR A 310 22.34 -9.10 -16.75
CA THR A 310 22.03 -10.37 -16.10
C THR A 310 23.06 -10.75 -15.03
N ALA A 311 24.34 -10.45 -15.26
CA ALA A 311 25.40 -10.71 -14.30
C ALA A 311 25.21 -9.92 -13.00
N SER A 312 24.90 -8.63 -13.09
CA SER A 312 24.58 -7.82 -11.91
C SER A 312 23.28 -8.28 -11.24
N GLU A 313 22.26 -8.68 -12.01
CA GLU A 313 20.99 -9.18 -11.47
C GLU A 313 21.18 -10.44 -10.61
N GLU A 314 21.98 -11.40 -11.07
CA GLU A 314 22.27 -12.62 -10.31
C GLU A 314 22.99 -12.30 -9.00
N ILE A 315 24.03 -11.47 -9.04
CA ILE A 315 24.78 -11.06 -7.85
C ILE A 315 23.86 -10.33 -6.85
N LEU A 316 23.04 -9.39 -7.32
CA LEU A 316 22.13 -8.64 -6.45
C LEU A 316 21.02 -9.53 -5.86
N ARG A 317 20.59 -10.56 -6.59
CA ARG A 317 19.66 -11.58 -6.08
C ARG A 317 20.31 -12.41 -4.98
N ASP A 318 21.55 -12.82 -5.14
CA ASP A 318 22.27 -13.57 -4.10
C ASP A 318 22.49 -12.72 -2.84
N ILE A 319 22.85 -11.44 -3.00
CA ILE A 319 22.93 -10.50 -1.88
C ILE A 319 21.56 -10.35 -1.20
N ALA A 320 20.48 -10.21 -1.97
CA ALA A 320 19.13 -10.14 -1.42
C ALA A 320 18.75 -11.40 -0.61
N ASN A 321 19.16 -12.59 -1.06
CA ASN A 321 18.95 -13.83 -0.33
C ASN A 321 19.73 -13.87 0.99
N VAL A 322 20.99 -13.41 1.00
CA VAL A 322 21.80 -13.30 2.22
C VAL A 322 21.18 -12.32 3.22
N VAL A 323 20.79 -11.13 2.76
CA VAL A 323 20.13 -10.12 3.61
C VAL A 323 18.81 -10.67 4.16
N THR A 324 18.03 -11.38 3.35
CA THR A 324 16.79 -12.05 3.79
C THR A 324 17.08 -13.09 4.87
N ALA A 325 18.13 -13.91 4.72
CA ALA A 325 18.53 -14.86 5.75
C ALA A 325 18.90 -14.19 7.07
N MET A 326 19.51 -13.00 7.03
CA MET A 326 19.76 -12.19 8.23
C MET A 326 18.46 -11.73 8.89
N VAL A 327 17.47 -11.29 8.10
CA VAL A 327 16.13 -10.92 8.62
C VAL A 327 15.44 -12.14 9.24
N ILE A 328 15.51 -13.31 8.62
CA ILE A 328 14.96 -14.56 9.17
C ILE A 328 15.61 -14.89 10.52
N LYS A 329 16.93 -14.77 10.64
CA LYS A 329 17.64 -14.99 11.91
C LYS A 329 17.19 -14.04 13.01
N GLN A 330 16.88 -12.78 12.68
CA GLN A 330 16.31 -11.81 13.63
C GLN A 330 14.88 -12.16 14.09
N CYS A 331 14.17 -13.03 13.37
CA CYS A 331 12.84 -13.52 13.76
C CYS A 331 12.91 -14.72 14.73
N LEU A 332 14.10 -15.24 15.06
CA LEU A 332 14.26 -16.30 16.04
C LEU A 332 14.00 -15.77 17.45
N LEU A 333 13.12 -16.45 18.18
CA LEU A 333 12.64 -15.98 19.48
C LEU A 333 13.54 -16.50 20.61
N GLU A 334 14.19 -15.57 21.31
CA GLU A 334 15.02 -15.87 22.48
C GLU A 334 14.31 -15.60 23.82
N ASN A 335 13.40 -14.62 23.85
CA ASN A 335 12.66 -14.19 25.04
C ASN A 335 11.15 -14.20 24.77
N ALA A 336 10.60 -15.38 24.52
CA ALA A 336 9.21 -15.59 24.12
C ALA A 336 8.24 -15.59 25.31
N PHE A 337 8.28 -14.55 26.15
CA PHE A 337 7.35 -14.41 27.27
C PHE A 337 5.91 -14.41 26.75
N GLY A 338 5.07 -15.23 27.37
CA GLY A 338 3.71 -15.49 26.93
C GLY A 338 3.11 -16.64 27.72
N HIS A 339 1.85 -16.92 27.50
CA HIS A 339 1.19 -18.08 28.06
C HIS A 339 0.10 -18.61 27.14
N VAL A 340 -0.40 -19.81 27.45
CA VAL A 340 -1.49 -20.45 26.73
C VAL A 340 -2.60 -20.83 27.70
N GLU A 341 -3.83 -20.49 27.32
CA GLU A 341 -5.07 -20.91 27.98
C GLU A 341 -5.79 -21.96 27.12
N VAL A 342 -6.45 -22.92 27.78
CA VAL A 342 -7.15 -24.04 27.15
C VAL A 342 -8.58 -24.10 27.65
N ASP A 343 -9.56 -24.00 26.74
CA ASP A 343 -10.97 -23.81 27.10
C ASP A 343 -11.68 -25.12 27.54
N ASN A 344 -11.37 -26.24 26.88
CA ASN A 344 -12.16 -27.48 26.95
C ASN A 344 -11.28 -28.72 27.17
N MET A 345 -10.33 -28.65 28.11
CA MET A 345 -9.45 -29.77 28.47
C MET A 345 -10.25 -30.91 29.15
N PRO A 346 -10.30 -32.13 28.59
CA PRO A 346 -10.98 -33.24 29.24
C PRO A 346 -10.12 -33.86 30.34
N ALA A 347 -10.76 -34.39 31.40
CA ALA A 347 -10.09 -35.19 32.42
C ALA A 347 -9.77 -36.62 31.95
N GLN A 348 -10.56 -37.15 31.00
CA GLN A 348 -10.44 -38.52 30.49
C GLN A 348 -10.59 -38.57 28.97
N ALA A 349 -9.90 -39.49 28.31
CA ALA A 349 -10.03 -39.75 26.88
C ALA A 349 -9.91 -41.25 26.55
N LYS A 350 -10.56 -41.69 25.47
CA LYS A 350 -10.35 -43.04 24.95
C LYS A 350 -8.96 -43.16 24.34
N ALA A 351 -8.34 -44.32 24.48
CA ALA A 351 -7.06 -44.63 23.83
C ALA A 351 -7.08 -44.30 22.32
N GLY A 352 -6.11 -43.50 21.86
CA GLY A 352 -5.98 -43.10 20.45
C GLY A 352 -7.00 -42.08 19.94
N ALA A 353 -7.88 -41.54 20.80
CA ALA A 353 -8.90 -40.57 20.39
C ALA A 353 -8.32 -39.25 19.89
N ASP A 354 -9.01 -38.63 18.92
CA ASP A 354 -8.72 -37.27 18.47
C ASP A 354 -9.51 -36.26 19.33
N LEU A 355 -8.79 -35.38 20.02
CA LEU A 355 -9.30 -34.30 20.83
C LEU A 355 -9.14 -32.98 20.08
N LYS A 356 -10.14 -32.10 20.19
CA LYS A 356 -10.10 -30.74 19.66
C LYS A 356 -10.13 -29.75 20.80
N LEU A 357 -9.01 -29.07 21.01
CA LEU A 357 -8.86 -28.13 22.11
C LEU A 357 -8.94 -26.69 21.61
N GLY A 358 -9.83 -25.90 22.19
CA GLY A 358 -9.87 -24.45 22.00
C GLY A 358 -8.72 -23.81 22.76
N ILE A 359 -7.89 -23.06 22.04
CA ILE A 359 -6.69 -22.43 22.59
C ILE A 359 -6.76 -20.91 22.45
N THR A 360 -6.43 -20.21 23.52
CA THR A 360 -6.06 -18.79 23.46
C THR A 360 -4.57 -18.65 23.78
N LEU A 361 -3.81 -18.13 22.81
CA LEU A 361 -2.38 -17.92 22.92
C LEU A 361 -2.07 -16.44 23.13
N PHE A 362 -1.26 -16.12 24.14
CA PHE A 362 -0.88 -14.77 24.52
C PHE A 362 0.61 -14.53 24.27
N ASN A 363 0.92 -13.44 23.58
CA ASN A 363 2.28 -12.93 23.47
C ASN A 363 2.48 -11.80 24.49
N ASP A 364 3.00 -12.14 25.66
CA ASP A 364 3.29 -11.20 26.73
C ASP A 364 4.66 -10.52 26.58
N SER A 365 5.38 -10.79 25.49
CA SER A 365 6.67 -10.18 25.24
C SER A 365 6.52 -8.79 24.59
N SER A 366 7.64 -8.07 24.48
CA SER A 366 7.74 -6.83 23.70
C SER A 366 8.07 -7.09 22.22
N VAL A 367 8.23 -8.35 21.81
CA VAL A 367 8.67 -8.71 20.45
C VAL A 367 7.51 -9.25 19.61
N LEU A 368 7.53 -8.91 18.31
CA LEU A 368 6.65 -9.52 17.33
C LEU A 368 7.06 -10.98 17.12
N TRP A 369 6.11 -11.90 17.24
CA TRP A 369 6.33 -13.28 16.78
C TRP A 369 6.03 -13.32 15.29
N GLN A 370 7.07 -13.44 14.47
CA GLN A 370 6.96 -13.51 13.02
C GLN A 370 7.32 -14.92 12.59
N SER A 371 6.35 -15.69 12.09
CA SER A 371 6.65 -16.98 11.47
C SER A 371 7.36 -16.73 10.14
N THR A 372 8.36 -17.56 9.87
CA THR A 372 9.15 -17.53 8.64
C THR A 372 9.27 -18.95 8.08
N ASN A 373 9.68 -19.09 6.82
CA ASN A 373 10.27 -20.31 6.30
C ASN A 373 11.79 -20.13 6.36
N PRO A 374 12.55 -21.02 7.01
CA PRO A 374 12.18 -22.38 7.41
C PRO A 374 11.71 -22.55 8.87
N ASN A 375 11.48 -21.46 9.62
CA ASN A 375 11.17 -21.49 11.06
C ASN A 375 9.72 -21.11 11.40
N PRO A 376 8.69 -21.86 10.94
CA PRO A 376 7.31 -21.53 11.26
C PRO A 376 7.08 -21.65 12.77
N ILE A 377 6.23 -20.76 13.29
CA ILE A 377 5.79 -20.81 14.68
C ILE A 377 4.45 -21.54 14.72
N ASN A 378 4.42 -22.63 15.48
CA ASN A 378 3.27 -23.48 15.66
C ASN A 378 2.94 -23.60 17.14
N ILE A 379 1.68 -23.81 17.46
CA ILE A 379 1.36 -24.47 18.72
C ILE A 379 1.43 -25.99 18.52
N GLY A 380 1.86 -26.69 19.57
CA GLY A 380 1.90 -28.14 19.59
C GLY A 380 1.75 -28.65 21.02
N TYR A 381 1.78 -29.97 21.16
CA TYR A 381 1.72 -30.61 22.46
C TYR A 381 2.78 -31.69 22.62
N ARG A 382 3.09 -32.01 23.87
CA ARG A 382 3.91 -33.15 24.29
C ARG A 382 3.22 -33.86 25.44
N TYR A 383 3.43 -35.16 25.57
CA TYR A 383 2.95 -35.91 26.73
C TYR A 383 4.09 -36.18 27.69
N ARG A 384 3.78 -36.32 28.97
CA ARG A 384 4.64 -37.01 29.93
C ARG A 384 3.92 -38.23 30.47
N GLY A 385 4.65 -39.34 30.61
CA GLY A 385 4.14 -40.51 31.31
C GLY A 385 3.99 -40.25 32.80
N ALA A 386 3.39 -41.19 33.52
CA ALA A 386 3.29 -41.15 34.99
C ALA A 386 4.65 -41.04 35.69
N ASP A 387 5.73 -41.51 35.06
CA ASP A 387 7.12 -41.38 35.54
C ASP A 387 7.75 -40.00 35.26
N GLY A 388 6.99 -39.07 34.66
CA GLY A 388 7.44 -37.72 34.30
C GLY A 388 8.31 -37.66 33.04
N LYS A 389 8.63 -38.80 32.42
CA LYS A 389 9.45 -38.83 31.19
C LYS A 389 8.67 -38.27 30.03
N LEU A 390 9.37 -37.48 29.23
CA LEU A 390 8.82 -36.90 28.02
C LEU A 390 8.52 -38.00 27.00
N ILE A 391 7.27 -38.04 26.57
CA ILE A 391 6.79 -38.84 25.45
C ILE A 391 6.74 -37.93 24.21
N ALA A 392 6.90 -38.51 23.03
CA ALA A 392 6.82 -37.79 21.77
C ALA A 392 5.58 -36.89 21.70
N GLY A 393 5.80 -35.67 21.24
CA GLY A 393 4.74 -34.70 20.98
C GLY A 393 4.16 -34.82 19.59
N GLY A 394 3.05 -34.14 19.37
CA GLY A 394 2.36 -34.09 18.09
C GLY A 394 1.65 -32.76 17.89
N GLY A 395 0.90 -32.68 16.79
CA GLY A 395 0.14 -31.49 16.42
C GLY A 395 1.02 -30.31 16.04
N ARG A 396 0.76 -29.70 14.89
CA ARG A 396 1.31 -28.41 14.50
C ARG A 396 0.17 -27.59 13.96
N THR A 397 -0.28 -26.62 14.76
CA THR A 397 -1.26 -25.65 14.32
C THR A 397 -0.54 -24.31 14.16
N PRO A 398 -0.44 -23.77 12.93
CA PRO A 398 0.30 -22.53 12.68
C PRO A 398 -0.40 -21.34 13.32
N LEU A 399 0.37 -20.30 13.63
CA LEU A 399 -0.22 -19.02 14.05
C LEU A 399 -1.14 -18.46 12.97
N PRO A 400 -2.32 -17.92 13.35
CA PRO A 400 -3.14 -17.13 12.44
C PRO A 400 -2.33 -16.00 11.79
N HIS A 401 -2.50 -15.80 10.48
CA HIS A 401 -1.79 -14.78 9.70
C HIS A 401 -0.25 -14.83 9.78
N ALA A 402 0.33 -15.96 10.23
CA ALA A 402 1.77 -16.16 10.38
C ALA A 402 2.47 -15.14 11.31
N ARG A 403 1.73 -14.45 12.18
CA ARG A 403 2.29 -13.47 13.13
C ARG A 403 1.43 -13.24 14.35
N LEU A 404 2.05 -12.90 15.48
CA LEU A 404 1.37 -12.44 16.70
C LEU A 404 2.10 -11.22 17.28
N ARG A 405 1.43 -10.07 17.32
CA ARG A 405 2.02 -8.80 17.79
C ARG A 405 2.40 -8.88 19.27
N ALA A 406 3.35 -8.04 19.67
CA ALA A 406 3.68 -7.85 21.07
C ALA A 406 2.43 -7.42 21.84
N ARG A 407 2.22 -8.00 23.03
CA ARG A 407 1.08 -7.72 23.92
C ARG A 407 -0.29 -8.03 23.30
N ASP A 408 -0.33 -8.93 22.33
CA ASP A 408 -1.53 -9.35 21.63
C ASP A 408 -1.84 -10.82 21.90
N LYS A 409 -3.04 -11.26 21.51
CA LYS A 409 -3.48 -12.64 21.64
C LYS A 409 -4.17 -13.15 20.40
N CYS A 410 -4.17 -14.46 20.21
CA CYS A 410 -4.92 -15.11 19.13
C CYS A 410 -5.63 -16.37 19.62
N LYS A 411 -6.73 -16.72 18.95
CA LYS A 411 -7.47 -17.96 19.18
C LYS A 411 -7.26 -18.94 18.03
N LEU A 412 -7.19 -20.22 18.36
CA LEU A 412 -7.01 -21.31 17.41
C LEU A 412 -7.48 -22.65 17.99
N GLU A 413 -7.71 -23.64 17.13
CA GLU A 413 -8.06 -25.00 17.54
C GLU A 413 -6.82 -25.91 17.39
N LEU A 414 -6.42 -26.57 18.48
CA LEU A 414 -5.35 -27.57 18.47
C LEU A 414 -5.95 -28.98 18.42
N LYS A 415 -5.56 -29.75 17.40
CA LYS A 415 -5.87 -31.18 17.30
C LYS A 415 -4.83 -31.98 18.09
N VAL A 416 -5.28 -32.70 19.11
CA VAL A 416 -4.47 -33.54 19.98
C VAL A 416 -4.88 -34.99 19.81
N LYS A 417 -3.91 -35.90 19.71
CA LYS A 417 -4.19 -37.33 19.64
C LYS A 417 -3.81 -37.99 20.96
N ALA A 418 -4.78 -38.57 21.63
CA ALA A 418 -4.55 -39.27 22.89
C ALA A 418 -3.58 -40.45 22.69
N PRO A 419 -2.73 -40.78 23.68
CA PRO A 419 -1.90 -41.96 23.68
C PRO A 419 -2.70 -43.23 23.35
N LYS A 420 -2.07 -44.17 22.63
CA LYS A 420 -2.69 -45.46 22.28
C LYS A 420 -2.70 -46.45 23.45
N ALA A 421 -1.78 -46.28 24.39
CA ALA A 421 -1.73 -47.09 25.59
C ALA A 421 -2.60 -46.44 26.68
N PRO A 422 -3.46 -47.19 27.36
CA PRO A 422 -4.14 -46.71 28.56
C PRO A 422 -3.15 -46.34 29.67
N GLY A 423 -3.51 -45.36 30.49
CA GLY A 423 -2.68 -44.88 31.59
C GLY A 423 -2.88 -43.42 31.95
N GLU A 424 -2.13 -42.96 32.95
CA GLU A 424 -2.11 -41.56 33.38
C GLU A 424 -1.02 -40.78 32.64
N TYR A 425 -1.41 -39.65 32.04
CA TYR A 425 -0.52 -38.79 31.28
C TYR A 425 -0.66 -37.34 31.72
N THR A 426 0.41 -36.56 31.56
CA THR A 426 0.35 -35.10 31.61
C THR A 426 0.47 -34.55 30.20
N LEU A 427 -0.55 -33.82 29.75
CA LEU A 427 -0.54 -33.09 28.48
C LEU A 427 0.11 -31.72 28.70
N GLU A 428 1.24 -31.48 28.03
CA GLU A 428 1.90 -30.17 27.97
C GLU A 428 1.64 -29.51 26.61
N ILE A 429 1.03 -28.33 26.60
CA ILE A 429 0.80 -27.53 25.38
C ILE A 429 1.70 -26.30 25.40
N SER A 430 2.47 -26.11 24.35
CA SER A 430 3.43 -25.02 24.22
C SER A 430 3.57 -24.59 22.77
N VAL A 431 4.22 -23.45 22.56
CA VAL A 431 4.60 -22.96 21.23
C VAL A 431 5.94 -23.55 20.83
N VAL A 432 6.10 -23.91 19.57
CA VAL A 432 7.35 -24.34 18.95
C VAL A 432 7.66 -23.46 17.76
N GLN A 433 8.88 -22.94 17.71
CA GLN A 433 9.45 -22.37 16.49
C GLN A 433 10.32 -23.47 15.86
N GLU A 434 9.89 -23.98 14.71
CA GLU A 434 10.56 -25.13 14.09
C GLU A 434 12.03 -24.83 13.79
N GLN A 435 12.86 -25.86 13.91
CA GLN A 435 14.32 -25.79 13.75
C GLN A 435 15.02 -24.79 14.69
N HIS A 436 14.32 -24.30 15.73
CA HIS A 436 14.86 -23.40 16.73
C HIS A 436 14.67 -23.95 18.14
N ALA A 437 13.45 -23.85 18.69
CA ALA A 437 13.17 -24.29 20.06
C ALA A 437 11.66 -24.44 20.32
N TRP A 438 11.34 -25.23 21.34
CA TRP A 438 10.08 -25.05 22.05
C TRP A 438 10.19 -23.80 22.94
N LEU A 439 9.23 -22.89 22.84
CA LEU A 439 9.34 -21.57 23.45
C LEU A 439 9.23 -21.61 24.98
N ASP A 440 8.77 -22.71 25.58
CA ASP A 440 8.85 -22.90 27.04
C ASP A 440 10.29 -23.05 27.55
N GLN A 441 11.24 -23.31 26.66
CA GLN A 441 12.68 -23.22 26.93
C GLN A 441 13.21 -21.79 26.79
N LYS A 442 12.38 -20.87 26.29
CA LYS A 442 12.67 -19.47 25.96
C LYS A 442 11.77 -18.50 26.75
N GLY A 443 11.25 -18.93 27.89
CA GLY A 443 10.45 -18.11 28.81
C GLY A 443 8.92 -18.15 28.59
N PHE A 444 8.41 -18.93 27.64
CA PHE A 444 6.97 -19.11 27.46
C PHE A 444 6.37 -20.00 28.56
N THR A 445 5.21 -19.62 29.10
CA THR A 445 4.49 -20.40 30.09
C THR A 445 3.57 -21.40 29.39
N LYS A 446 4.01 -22.66 29.33
CA LYS A 446 3.20 -23.76 28.80
C LYS A 446 1.98 -24.08 29.67
N PHE A 447 0.94 -24.64 29.06
CA PHE A 447 -0.16 -25.28 29.76
C PHE A 447 0.23 -26.71 30.15
N SER A 448 -0.22 -27.17 31.31
CA SER A 448 0.01 -28.53 31.80
C SER A 448 -1.23 -29.03 32.54
N SER A 449 -1.76 -30.19 32.13
CA SER A 449 -2.89 -30.82 32.81
C SER A 449 -2.84 -32.35 32.72
N LYS A 450 -3.41 -33.02 33.73
CA LYS A 450 -3.52 -34.49 33.75
C LYS A 450 -4.61 -34.96 32.79
N LEU A 451 -4.40 -36.12 32.19
CA LEU A 451 -5.31 -36.81 31.29
C LEU A 451 -5.24 -38.32 31.55
N SER A 452 -6.33 -38.90 32.01
CA SER A 452 -6.48 -40.36 32.12
C SER A 452 -6.90 -40.92 30.77
N VAL A 453 -6.21 -41.95 30.28
CA VAL A 453 -6.52 -42.63 29.02
C VAL A 453 -7.01 -44.05 29.31
N SER A 454 -8.20 -44.38 28.82
CA SER A 454 -8.87 -45.69 29.00
C SER A 454 -9.10 -46.42 27.70
#